data_AF-A0A919T5H8-F1
#
_entry.id   AF-A0A919T5H8-F1
#
_cell.length_a   1.000
_cell.length_b   1.000
_cell.length_c   1.000
_cell.angle_alpha   90.00
_cell.angle_beta   90.00
_cell.angle_gamma   90.00
#
_symmetry.space_group_name_H-M   'P 1'
#
loop_
_entity.id
_entity.type
_entity.pdbx_description
1 polymer ?
#
loop_
_entity_poly.entity_id
_entity_poly.type
_entity_poly.pdbx_seq_one_letter_code
_entity_poly.pdbx_strand_id
1 'polypeptide(L)' 'MRLTDFWARLDKAFGATYARSIAADHSFGELGDRTIDQAIADGVDTATIWRAVVTAYPDRVPARLR' A
#
# COMPACT_ATOMS: atom_id res chain seq x y z
N MET A 1 -4.30 -10.59 1.43
CA MET A 1 -2.97 -11.14 1.83
C MET A 1 -2.82 -11.02 3.35
N ARG A 2 -1.74 -11.48 4.00
CA ARG A 2 -1.57 -11.14 5.43
C ARG A 2 -1.03 -9.73 5.58
N LEU A 3 -1.36 -9.04 6.67
CA LEU A 3 -0.90 -7.68 6.94
C LEU A 3 0.63 -7.60 7.02
N THR A 4 1.28 -8.61 7.59
CA THR A 4 2.76 -8.72 7.62
C THR A 4 3.36 -8.81 6.22
N ASP A 5 2.73 -9.57 5.31
CA ASP A 5 3.19 -9.70 3.92
C ASP A 5 3.02 -8.39 3.15
N PHE A 6 1.93 -7.67 3.41
CA PHE A 6 1.67 -6.35 2.84
C PHE A 6 2.79 -5.38 3.20
N TRP A 7 3.13 -5.27 4.49
CA TRP A 7 4.22 -4.39 4.95
C TRP A 7 5.56 -4.81 4.34
N ALA A 8 5.86 -6.11 4.29
CA ALA A 8 7.09 -6.60 3.67
C ALA A 8 7.18 -6.25 2.16
N ARG A 9 6.06 -6.21 1.44
CA ARG A 9 6.01 -5.77 0.03
C ARG A 9 6.16 -4.26 -0.10
N LEU A 10 5.49 -3.51 0.77
CA LEU A 10 5.57 -2.05 0.80
C LEU A 10 7.00 -1.59 1.12
N ASP A 11 7.65 -2.21 2.10
CA ASP A 11 9.05 -1.96 2.47
C ASP A 11 10.01 -2.31 1.32
N LYS A 12 9.73 -3.36 0.55
CA LYS A 12 10.53 -3.72 -0.63
C LYS A 12 10.37 -2.73 -1.79
N ALA A 13 9.20 -2.12 -1.94
CA ALA A 13 8.93 -1.17 -3.02
C ALA A 13 9.37 0.26 -2.70
N PHE A 14 9.22 0.68 -1.44
CA PHE A 14 9.42 2.07 -1.01
C PHE A 14 10.57 2.25 -0.01
N GLY A 15 11.04 1.18 0.63
CA GLY A 15 11.97 1.21 1.76
C GLY A 15 11.23 1.38 3.09
N ALA A 16 11.74 0.75 4.15
CA ALA A 16 11.06 0.66 5.46
C ALA A 16 10.67 2.04 6.05
N THR A 17 11.54 3.04 5.91
CA THR A 17 11.27 4.39 6.43
C THR A 17 10.17 5.09 5.64
N TYR A 18 10.25 5.06 4.32
CA TYR A 18 9.32 5.80 3.46
C TYR A 18 7.96 5.09 3.33
N ALA A 19 7.94 3.75 3.45
CA ALA A 19 6.72 2.95 3.43
C ALA A 19 5.73 3.37 4.53
N ARG A 20 6.21 3.72 5.73
CA ARG A 20 5.36 4.20 6.82
C ARG A 20 4.83 5.61 6.60
N SER A 21 5.64 6.52 6.07
CA SER A 21 5.17 7.86 5.68
C SER A 21 4.10 7.77 4.58
N ILE A 22 4.31 6.96 3.54
CA ILE A 22 3.31 6.79 2.48
C ILE A 22 2.00 6.23 3.02
N ALA A 23 2.08 5.32 4.00
CA ALA A 23 0.89 4.69 4.53
C ALA A 23 0.02 5.63 5.37
N ALA A 24 0.66 6.57 6.06
CA ALA A 24 -0.01 7.56 6.89
C ALA A 24 -0.42 8.81 6.10
N ASP A 25 0.40 9.27 5.15
CA ASP A 25 0.28 10.60 4.54
C ASP A 25 -0.33 10.59 3.13
N HIS A 26 -0.27 9.47 2.41
CA HIS A 26 -0.75 9.40 1.02
C HIS A 26 -2.15 8.79 0.94
N SER A 27 -3.09 9.56 0.40
CA SER A 27 -4.43 9.10 0.06
C SER A 27 -4.47 8.45 -1.33
N PHE A 28 -5.19 7.35 -1.45
CA PHE A 28 -5.33 6.61 -2.70
C PHE A 28 -6.78 6.74 -3.20
N GLY A 29 -6.96 7.27 -4.42
CA GLY A 29 -8.28 7.41 -5.03
C GLY A 29 -9.04 6.09 -5.16
N GLU A 30 -8.33 5.00 -5.47
CA GLU A 30 -8.88 3.64 -5.53
C GLU A 30 -9.39 3.12 -4.16
N LEU A 31 -8.96 3.73 -3.06
CA LEU A 31 -9.46 3.44 -1.71
C LEU A 31 -10.56 4.43 -1.28
N GLY A 32 -11.00 5.33 -2.16
CA GLY A 32 -11.96 6.39 -1.85
C GLY A 32 -11.30 7.54 -1.08
N ASP A 33 -10.15 8.02 -1.58
CA ASP A 33 -9.35 9.10 -0.99
C ASP A 33 -8.89 8.83 0.45
N ARG A 34 -8.77 7.56 0.82
CA ARG A 34 -8.25 7.11 2.11
C ARG A 34 -6.78 6.75 2.03
N THR A 35 -6.10 6.93 3.16
CA THR A 35 -4.73 6.44 3.34
C THR A 35 -4.71 4.93 3.57
N ILE A 36 -3.53 4.31 3.48
CA ILE A 36 -3.39 2.88 3.77
C ILE A 36 -3.81 2.59 5.21
N ASP A 37 -3.37 3.42 6.16
CA ASP A 37 -3.69 3.22 7.58
C ASP A 37 -5.20 3.38 7.84
N GLN A 38 -5.86 4.34 7.19
CA GLN A 38 -7.31 4.48 7.24
C GLN A 38 -8.02 3.26 6.64
N ALA A 39 -7.58 2.80 5.47
CA ALA A 39 -8.17 1.64 4.82
C ALA A 39 -8.01 0.36 5.67
N ILE A 40 -6.86 0.18 6.34
CA ILE A 40 -6.65 -0.91 7.29
C ILE A 40 -7.60 -0.79 8.48
N ALA A 41 -7.74 0.42 9.06
CA ALA A 41 -8.64 0.68 10.18
C ALA A 41 -10.11 0.41 9.82
N ASP A 42 -10.49 0.73 8.58
CA ASP A 42 -11.83 0.49 8.03
C ASP A 42 -12.06 -0.98 7.63
N GLY A 43 -11.07 -1.86 7.82
CA GLY A 43 -11.18 -3.29 7.53
C GLY A 43 -11.10 -3.64 6.05
N VAL A 44 -10.55 -2.76 5.21
CA VAL A 44 -10.32 -3.07 3.79
C VAL A 44 -9.28 -4.18 3.66
N ASP A 45 -9.54 -5.16 2.79
CA ASP A 45 -8.60 -6.25 2.56
C ASP A 45 -7.26 -5.74 2.04
N THR A 46 -6.17 -6.25 2.61
CA THR A 46 -4.81 -5.84 2.27
C THR A 46 -4.42 -6.13 0.82
N ALA A 47 -5.04 -7.11 0.14
CA ALA A 47 -4.84 -7.32 -1.29
C ALA A 47 -5.47 -6.20 -2.12
N THR A 48 -6.63 -5.69 -1.70
CA THR A 48 -7.27 -4.52 -2.32
C THR A 48 -6.40 -3.28 -2.13
N ILE A 49 -5.90 -3.05 -0.92
CA ILE A 49 -4.97 -1.94 -0.63
C ILE A 49 -3.71 -2.05 -1.48
N TRP A 50 -3.11 -3.23 -1.58
CA TRP A 50 -1.93 -3.43 -2.41
C TRP A 50 -2.17 -3.15 -3.89
N ARG A 51 -3.31 -3.57 -4.44
CA ARG A 51 -3.68 -3.26 -5.83
C ARG A 51 -3.78 -1.75 -6.05
N ALA A 52 -4.38 -1.01 -5.12
CA ALA A 52 -4.43 0.45 -5.19
C ALA A 52 -3.01 1.06 -5.22
N VAL A 53 -2.11 0.55 -4.39
CA VAL A 53 -0.69 0.97 -4.38
C VAL A 53 0.00 0.67 -5.71
N VAL A 54 -0.19 -0.52 -6.28
CA VAL A 54 0.38 -0.92 -7.58
C VAL A 54 -0.14 -0.01 -8.70
N THR A 55 -1.43 0.30 -8.70
CA THR A 55 -2.06 1.19 -9.68
C THR A 55 -1.56 2.62 -9.55
N ALA A 56 -1.38 3.12 -8.33
CA ALA A 56 -0.89 4.47 -8.09
C ALA A 56 0.62 4.63 -8.39
N TYR A 57 1.40 3.56 -8.21
CA TYR A 57 2.86 3.58 -8.38
C TYR A 57 3.38 2.48 -9.31
N PRO A 58 2.99 2.48 -10.59
CA PRO A 58 3.39 1.44 -11.53
C PRO A 58 4.91 1.36 -11.72
N ASP A 59 5.62 2.49 -11.65
CA ASP A 59 7.07 2.55 -11.85
C ASP A 59 7.89 2.15 -10.62
N ARG A 60 7.32 2.29 -9.41
CA ARG A 60 8.01 1.93 -8.16
C ARG A 60 7.74 0.51 -7.71
N VAL A 61 6.61 -0.07 -8.11
CA VAL A 61 6.30 -1.46 -7.78
C VAL A 61 6.78 -2.39 -8.90
N PRO A 62 7.88 -3.14 -8.70
CA PRO A 62 8.41 -4.03 -9.72
C PRO A 62 7.40 -5.15 -10.04
N ALA A 63 7.37 -5.59 -11.31
CA ALA A 63 6.40 -6.57 -11.80
C ALA A 63 6.34 -7.87 -10.98
N ARG A 64 7.46 -8.29 -10.37
CA ARG A 64 7.55 -9.46 -9.48
C ARG A 64 6.78 -9.34 -8.16
N LEU A 65 6.39 -8.12 -7.77
CA LEU A 65 5.65 -7.82 -6.54
C LEU A 65 4.19 -7.43 -6.82
N ARG A 66 3.81 -7.23 -8.09
CA ARG A 66 2.44 -6.89 -8.47
C ARG A 66 1.48 -8.02 -8.12
#